data_AF-A0A959T0L8-F1
#
_entry.id   AF-A0A959T0L8-F1
#
_cell.length_a   1.000
_cell.length_b   1.000
_cell.length_c   1.000
_cell.angle_alpha   90.00
_cell.angle_beta   90.00
_cell.angle_gamma   90.00
#
_symmetry.space_group_name_H-M   'P 1'
#
loop_
_entity.id
_entity.type
_entity.pdbx_description
1 polymer ?
#
loop_
_entity_poly.entity_id
_entity_poly.type
_entity_poly.pdbx_seq_one_letter_code
_entity_poly.pdbx_strand_id
1 'polypeptide(L)'
;MGERSERWDYLEKLQQRTTALLERVRLALRNNRTKDLLLLTLPYQVAAVVTALIAVGYAALFKQVEAFHLWLYATDPDWIFVVAPVAFLGSWYLVRRLAPMAGGSGIPQLMAAIEVANDKKTDRSWRFLNVRIIIVKVLSSLAMVLGGGAVGREGPTLQIAG
;
A
#
# COMPACT_ATOMS: atom_id res chain seq x y z
N MET A 1 2.15 15.41 69.62
CA MET A 1 1.37 14.23 69.16
C MET A 1 0.62 14.45 67.83
N GLY A 2 0.64 15.65 67.20
CA GLY A 2 -0.15 15.94 65.98
C GLY A 2 0.48 15.57 64.63
N GLU A 3 1.82 15.54 64.50
CA GLU A 3 2.47 15.27 63.20
C GLU A 3 2.26 13.84 62.67
N ARG A 4 1.97 12.89 63.55
CA ARG A 4 1.76 11.49 63.15
C ARG A 4 0.39 11.32 62.48
N SER A 5 -0.66 12.03 62.90
CA SER A 5 -2.01 11.88 62.31
C SER A 5 -2.12 12.51 60.93
N GLU A 6 -1.49 13.67 60.69
CA GLU A 6 -1.50 14.31 59.37
C GLU A 6 -0.79 13.45 58.30
N ARG A 7 0.28 12.75 58.69
CA ARG A 7 0.99 11.83 57.78
C ARG A 7 0.13 10.65 57.32
N TRP A 8 -0.70 10.09 58.21
CA TRP A 8 -1.62 9.01 57.85
C TRP A 8 -2.72 9.48 56.91
N ASP A 9 -3.23 10.70 57.14
CA ASP A 9 -4.26 11.33 56.31
C ASP A 9 -3.76 11.64 54.87
N TYR A 10 -2.48 11.99 54.73
CA TYR A 10 -1.81 12.16 53.43
C TYR A 10 -1.65 10.83 52.68
N LEU A 11 -1.29 9.76 53.39
CA LEU A 11 -1.08 8.44 52.79
C LEU A 11 -2.40 7.80 52.33
N GLU A 12 -3.50 7.99 53.07
CA GLU A 12 -4.83 7.55 52.66
C GLU A 12 -5.32 8.29 51.41
N LYS A 13 -5.13 9.62 51.34
CA LYS A 13 -5.48 10.41 50.15
C LYS A 13 -4.67 9.99 48.92
N LEU A 14 -3.40 9.62 49.09
CA LEU A 14 -2.55 9.08 48.02
C LEU A 14 -2.99 7.69 47.58
N GLN A 15 -3.35 6.80 48.51
CA GLN A 15 -3.87 5.47 48.20
C GLN A 15 -5.22 5.54 47.47
N GLN A 16 -6.12 6.44 47.87
CA GLN A 16 -7.40 6.65 47.21
C GLN A 16 -7.24 7.22 45.80
N ARG A 17 -6.28 8.14 45.58
CA ARG A 17 -6.00 8.68 44.24
C ARG A 17 -5.39 7.64 43.30
N THR A 18 -4.48 6.80 43.80
CA THR A 18 -3.84 5.77 42.99
C THR A 18 -4.81 4.66 42.61
N THR A 19 -5.66 4.21 43.54
CA THR A 19 -6.71 3.22 43.26
C THR A 19 -7.77 3.74 42.29
N ALA A 20 -8.22 4.99 42.44
CA ALA A 20 -9.15 5.62 41.49
C ALA A 20 -8.56 5.77 40.08
N LEU A 21 -7.26 6.06 39.97
CA LEU A 21 -6.57 6.18 38.69
C LEU A 21 -6.40 4.81 38.02
N LEU A 22 -6.02 3.79 38.79
CA LEU A 22 -5.91 2.40 38.31
C LEU A 22 -7.26 1.85 37.85
N GLU A 23 -8.35 2.15 38.56
CA GLU A 23 -9.69 1.74 38.12
C GLU A 23 -10.13 2.45 36.83
N ARG A 24 -9.85 3.75 36.68
CA ARG A 24 -10.16 4.47 35.43
C ARG A 24 -9.37 3.93 34.25
N VAL A 25 -8.09 3.62 34.44
CA VAL A 25 -7.24 2.97 33.41
C VAL A 25 -7.75 1.56 33.10
N ARG A 26 -8.12 0.78 34.12
CA ARG A 26 -8.69 -0.57 33.94
C ARG A 26 -10.03 -0.54 33.22
N LEU A 27 -10.88 0.43 33.50
CA LEU A 27 -12.18 0.62 32.81
C LEU A 27 -11.98 1.13 31.38
N ALA A 28 -10.99 1.99 31.12
CA ALA A 28 -10.61 2.40 29.77
C ALA A 28 -10.08 1.21 28.93
N LEU A 29 -9.32 0.30 29.54
CA LEU A 29 -8.83 -0.94 28.91
C LEU A 29 -9.92 -2.04 28.82
N ARG A 30 -10.89 -2.03 29.74
CA ARG A 30 -12.11 -2.87 29.72
C ARG A 30 -13.25 -2.23 28.93
N ASN A 31 -12.94 -1.27 28.05
CA ASN A 31 -13.93 -0.70 27.16
C ASN A 31 -14.00 -1.55 25.89
N ASN A 32 -15.07 -2.33 25.74
CA ASN A 32 -15.27 -3.17 24.54
C ASN A 32 -15.23 -2.35 23.25
N ARG A 33 -15.67 -1.07 23.28
CA ARG A 33 -15.59 -0.17 22.13
C ARG A 33 -14.19 0.00 21.54
N THR A 34 -13.14 0.03 22.36
CA THR A 34 -11.77 0.20 21.87
C THR A 34 -11.27 -1.08 21.22
N LYS A 35 -11.64 -2.24 21.79
CA LYS A 35 -11.37 -3.55 21.19
C LYS A 35 -12.14 -3.72 19.89
N ASP A 36 -13.42 -3.34 19.85
CA ASP A 36 -14.26 -3.40 18.66
C ASP A 36 -13.73 -2.48 17.56
N LEU A 37 -13.35 -1.23 17.89
CA LEU A 37 -12.72 -0.30 16.94
C LEU A 37 -11.36 -0.79 16.44
N LEU A 38 -10.53 -1.36 17.32
CA LEU A 38 -9.25 -1.95 16.92
C LEU A 38 -9.47 -3.15 16.00
N LEU A 39 -10.36 -4.08 16.38
CA LEU A 39 -10.68 -5.26 15.56
C LEU A 39 -11.29 -4.88 14.20
N LEU A 40 -12.05 -3.78 14.14
CA LEU A 40 -12.61 -3.24 12.89
C LEU A 40 -11.58 -2.50 12.03
N THR A 41 -10.56 -1.86 12.63
CA THR A 41 -9.56 -1.04 11.89
C THR A 41 -8.29 -1.79 11.52
N LEU A 42 -7.92 -2.83 12.28
CA LEU A 42 -6.76 -3.68 12.02
C LEU A 42 -6.69 -4.21 10.57
N PRO A 43 -7.75 -4.75 9.95
CA PRO A 43 -7.66 -5.23 8.56
C PRO A 43 -7.30 -4.11 7.57
N TYR A 44 -7.82 -2.89 7.78
CA TYR A 44 -7.49 -1.74 6.94
C TYR A 44 -6.05 -1.27 7.13
N GLN A 45 -5.53 -1.29 8.35
CA GLN A 45 -4.14 -0.93 8.63
C GLN A 45 -3.17 -1.95 8.02
N VAL A 46 -3.46 -3.25 8.16
CA VAL A 46 -2.67 -4.31 7.52
C VAL A 46 -2.70 -4.15 6.01
N ALA A 47 -3.86 -3.93 5.41
CA ALA A 47 -3.98 -3.68 3.98
C ALA A 47 -3.14 -2.47 3.55
N ALA A 48 -3.22 -1.35 4.26
CA ALA A 48 -2.44 -0.14 3.96
C ALA A 48 -0.92 -0.39 4.01
N VAL A 49 -0.44 -1.13 5.02
CA VAL A 49 0.99 -1.48 5.13
C VAL A 49 1.42 -2.38 3.98
N VAL A 50 0.64 -3.41 3.66
CA VAL A 50 0.93 -4.32 2.53
C VAL A 50 0.99 -3.53 1.22
N THR A 51 -0.01 -2.69 0.97
CA THR A 51 -0.06 -1.83 -0.21
C THR A 51 1.16 -0.90 -0.31
N ALA A 52 1.56 -0.27 0.80
CA ALA A 52 2.74 0.59 0.84
C ALA A 52 4.03 -0.20 0.52
N LEU A 53 4.19 -1.41 1.08
CA LEU A 53 5.34 -2.27 0.80
C LEU A 53 5.41 -2.68 -0.68
N ILE A 54 4.27 -3.02 -1.29
CA ILE A 54 4.23 -3.38 -2.72
C ILE A 54 4.58 -2.15 -3.58
N ALA A 55 4.03 -0.97 -3.27
CA ALA A 55 4.30 0.27 -3.99
C ALA A 55 5.79 0.66 -3.92
N VAL A 56 6.39 0.60 -2.73
CA VAL A 56 7.81 0.89 -2.52
C VAL A 56 8.69 -0.16 -3.22
N GLY A 57 8.33 -1.44 -3.11
CA GLY A 57 9.03 -2.53 -3.80
C GLY A 57 9.00 -2.36 -5.32
N TYR A 58 7.86 -2.00 -5.88
CA TYR A 58 7.73 -1.67 -7.30
C TYR A 58 8.62 -0.49 -7.69
N ALA A 59 8.61 0.61 -6.94
CA ALA A 59 9.45 1.76 -7.22
C ALA A 59 10.95 1.42 -7.16
N ALA A 60 11.37 0.57 -6.22
CA ALA A 60 12.74 0.09 -6.12
C ALA A 60 13.13 -0.79 -7.32
N LEU A 61 12.26 -1.72 -7.72
CA LEU A 61 12.48 -2.55 -8.91
C LEU A 61 12.55 -1.73 -10.19
N PHE A 62 11.66 -0.76 -10.33
CA PHE A 62 11.64 0.16 -11.48
C PHE A 62 13.00 0.85 -11.64
N LYS A 63 13.52 1.42 -10.56
CA LYS A 63 14.84 2.08 -10.54
C LYS A 63 15.98 1.10 -10.88
N GLN A 64 15.92 -0.14 -10.39
CA GLN A 64 16.93 -1.16 -10.70
C GLN A 64 16.93 -1.53 -12.20
N VAL A 65 15.75 -1.72 -12.79
CA VAL A 65 15.59 -2.04 -14.21
C VAL A 65 16.02 -0.88 -15.10
N GLU A 66 15.70 0.36 -14.71
CA GLU A 66 16.18 1.56 -15.39
C GLU A 66 17.71 1.64 -15.37
N ALA A 67 18.33 1.46 -14.21
CA ALA A 67 19.79 1.43 -14.09
C ALA A 67 20.42 0.31 -14.92
N PHE A 68 19.79 -0.86 -14.97
CA PHE A 68 20.24 -1.98 -15.79
C PHE A 68 20.14 -1.67 -17.30
N HIS A 69 19.05 -1.04 -17.75
CA HIS A 69 18.92 -0.58 -19.13
C HIS A 69 20.02 0.40 -19.51
N LEU A 70 20.28 1.40 -18.63
CA LEU A 70 21.35 2.37 -18.85
C LEU A 70 22.74 1.72 -18.89
N TRP A 71 22.99 0.74 -18.02
CA TRP A 71 24.24 -0.03 -18.03
C TRP A 71 24.40 -0.85 -19.32
N LEU A 72 23.34 -1.49 -19.79
CA LEU A 72 23.34 -2.25 -21.04
C LEU A 72 23.65 -1.33 -22.23
N TYR A 73 22.96 -0.18 -22.29
CA TYR A 73 23.16 0.83 -23.33
C TYR A 73 24.59 1.39 -23.33
N ALA A 74 25.17 1.60 -22.15
CA ALA A 74 26.55 2.08 -22.03
C ALA A 74 27.60 1.03 -22.42
N THR A 75 27.27 -0.27 -22.30
CA THR A 75 28.18 -1.37 -22.64
C THR A 75 28.21 -1.61 -24.15
N ASP A 76 27.04 -1.74 -24.76
CA ASP A 76 26.91 -1.96 -26.19
C ASP A 76 25.52 -1.48 -26.65
N PRO A 77 25.44 -0.31 -27.32
CA PRO A 77 24.19 0.28 -27.75
C PRO A 77 23.38 -0.61 -28.72
N ASP A 78 24.02 -1.50 -29.46
CA ASP A 78 23.37 -2.30 -30.50
C ASP A 78 22.36 -3.31 -29.93
N TRP A 79 22.49 -3.66 -28.63
CA TRP A 79 21.50 -4.49 -27.94
C TRP A 79 20.09 -3.90 -27.96
N ILE A 80 19.94 -2.60 -28.16
CA ILE A 80 18.62 -1.97 -28.20
C ILE A 80 17.76 -2.49 -29.36
N PHE A 81 18.36 -2.90 -30.47
CA PHE A 81 17.65 -3.47 -31.62
C PHE A 81 17.00 -4.82 -31.31
N VAL A 82 17.43 -5.50 -30.24
CA VAL A 82 16.83 -6.75 -29.76
C VAL A 82 15.98 -6.49 -28.53
N VAL A 83 16.52 -5.76 -27.55
CA VAL A 83 15.86 -5.55 -26.25
C VAL A 83 14.60 -4.72 -26.39
N ALA A 84 14.61 -3.63 -27.15
CA ALA A 84 13.43 -2.79 -27.32
C ALA A 84 12.25 -3.55 -27.95
N PRO A 85 12.37 -4.21 -29.13
CA PRO A 85 11.22 -4.91 -29.71
C PRO A 85 10.74 -6.07 -28.82
N VAL A 86 11.64 -6.83 -28.20
CA VAL A 86 11.26 -7.94 -27.29
C VAL A 86 10.51 -7.41 -26.07
N ALA A 87 11.01 -6.35 -25.45
CA ALA A 87 10.39 -5.71 -24.30
C ALA A 87 9.03 -5.09 -24.64
N PHE A 88 8.93 -4.41 -25.79
CA PHE A 88 7.69 -3.79 -26.28
C PHE A 88 6.62 -4.81 -26.61
N LEU A 89 6.97 -5.85 -27.37
CA LEU A 89 6.05 -6.94 -27.70
C LEU A 89 5.67 -7.73 -26.45
N GLY A 90 6.63 -7.99 -25.55
CA GLY A 90 6.39 -8.70 -24.29
C GLY A 90 5.41 -7.96 -23.38
N SER A 91 5.64 -6.66 -23.16
CA SER A 91 4.74 -5.81 -22.37
C SER A 91 3.34 -5.73 -22.99
N TRP A 92 3.25 -5.49 -24.29
CA TRP A 92 1.98 -5.47 -25.01
C TRP A 92 1.24 -6.82 -24.88
N TYR A 93 1.95 -7.93 -25.05
CA TYR A 93 1.38 -9.27 -24.96
C TYR A 93 0.83 -9.55 -23.56
N LEU A 94 1.59 -9.21 -22.51
CA LEU A 94 1.17 -9.35 -21.11
C LEU A 94 -0.13 -8.59 -20.86
N VAL A 95 -0.21 -7.32 -21.25
CA VAL A 95 -1.43 -6.50 -21.06
C VAL A 95 -2.58 -7.04 -21.91
N ARG A 96 -2.35 -7.29 -23.21
CA ARG A 96 -3.39 -7.69 -24.16
C ARG A 96 -4.02 -9.03 -23.79
N ARG A 97 -3.22 -10.01 -23.36
CA ARG A 97 -3.68 -11.38 -23.09
C ARG A 97 -4.07 -11.61 -21.64
N LEU A 98 -3.33 -11.05 -20.68
CA LEU A 98 -3.52 -11.39 -19.28
C LEU A 98 -4.41 -10.39 -18.55
N ALA A 99 -4.24 -9.09 -18.77
CA ALA A 99 -5.05 -8.08 -18.07
C ALA A 99 -5.17 -6.79 -18.90
N PRO A 100 -6.18 -6.68 -19.78
CA PRO A 100 -6.38 -5.47 -20.58
C PRO A 100 -6.55 -4.20 -19.73
N MET A 101 -7.10 -4.35 -18.52
CA MET A 101 -7.29 -3.27 -17.55
C MET A 101 -5.99 -2.76 -16.91
N ALA A 102 -4.86 -3.45 -17.13
CA ALA A 102 -3.54 -2.97 -16.74
C ALA A 102 -2.96 -1.95 -17.74
N GLY A 103 -3.59 -1.71 -18.89
CA GLY A 103 -3.10 -0.78 -19.90
C GLY A 103 -3.14 0.70 -19.46
N GLY A 104 -2.29 1.52 -20.08
CA GLY A 104 -2.28 2.98 -19.91
C GLY A 104 -1.77 3.44 -18.53
N SER A 105 -2.17 4.65 -18.11
CA SER A 105 -1.70 5.23 -16.84
C SER A 105 -2.28 4.56 -15.60
N GLY A 106 -3.46 3.92 -15.69
CA GLY A 106 -4.13 3.33 -14.53
C GLY A 106 -5.02 4.33 -13.75
N ILE A 107 -4.86 5.64 -13.98
CA ILE A 107 -5.65 6.70 -13.30
C ILE A 107 -7.14 6.58 -13.66
N PRO A 108 -7.55 6.44 -14.94
CA PRO A 108 -8.97 6.26 -15.28
C PRO A 108 -9.59 5.01 -14.65
N GLN A 109 -8.82 3.92 -14.56
CA GLN A 109 -9.27 2.66 -13.97
C GLN A 109 -9.44 2.78 -12.46
N LEU A 110 -8.52 3.48 -11.79
CA LEU A 110 -8.64 3.79 -10.36
C LEU A 110 -9.86 4.66 -10.08
N MET A 111 -10.08 5.71 -10.87
CA MET A 111 -11.27 6.56 -10.75
C MET A 111 -12.57 5.76 -10.94
N ALA A 112 -12.64 4.92 -11.98
CA ALA A 112 -13.78 4.06 -12.22
C ALA A 112 -14.01 3.06 -11.08
N ALA A 113 -12.95 2.52 -10.48
CA ALA A 113 -13.06 1.63 -9.34
C ALA A 113 -13.65 2.34 -8.10
N ILE A 114 -13.20 3.57 -7.81
CA ILE A 114 -13.72 4.40 -6.71
C ILE A 114 -15.19 4.76 -6.93
N GLU A 115 -15.55 5.15 -8.15
CA GLU A 115 -16.94 5.48 -8.51
C GLU A 115 -17.87 4.29 -8.32
N VAL A 116 -17.44 3.10 -8.78
CA VAL A 116 -18.22 1.87 -8.66
C VAL A 116 -18.25 1.32 -7.22
N ALA A 117 -17.19 1.52 -6.43
CA ALA A 117 -17.15 1.14 -5.02
C ALA A 117 -18.14 1.96 -4.15
N ASN A 118 -18.44 3.20 -4.57
CA ASN A 118 -19.41 4.05 -3.87
C ASN A 118 -20.86 3.59 -4.07
N ASP A 119 -21.14 2.77 -5.10
CA ASP A 119 -22.46 2.17 -5.32
C ASP A 119 -22.64 0.86 -4.52
N LYS A 120 -23.10 1.01 -3.27
CA LYS A 120 -23.22 -0.07 -2.26
C LYS A 120 -24.04 -1.29 -2.70
N LYS A 121 -24.85 -1.19 -3.76
CA LYS A 121 -25.68 -2.30 -4.25
C LYS A 121 -24.97 -3.19 -5.28
N THR A 122 -23.93 -2.69 -5.95
CA THR A 122 -23.25 -3.40 -7.04
C THR A 122 -21.75 -3.10 -7.05
N ASP A 123 -21.07 -3.32 -5.93
CA ASP A 123 -19.60 -3.17 -5.87
C ASP A 123 -18.94 -4.13 -6.87
N ARG A 124 -18.41 -3.54 -7.94
CA ARG A 124 -17.67 -4.20 -9.03
C ARG A 124 -16.25 -3.65 -9.18
N SER A 125 -15.73 -2.99 -8.14
CA SER A 125 -14.37 -2.43 -8.09
C SER A 125 -13.29 -3.46 -8.42
N TRP A 126 -13.49 -4.72 -8.02
CA TRP A 126 -12.62 -5.88 -8.31
C TRP A 126 -12.37 -6.15 -9.81
N ARG A 127 -13.25 -5.66 -10.69
CA ARG A 127 -13.06 -5.77 -12.16
C ARG A 127 -11.97 -4.84 -12.68
N PHE A 128 -11.68 -3.77 -11.94
CA PHE A 128 -10.71 -2.73 -12.29
C PHE A 128 -9.40 -2.87 -11.51
N LEU A 129 -9.48 -3.44 -10.30
CA LEU A 129 -8.37 -3.58 -9.36
C LEU A 129 -8.39 -4.99 -8.77
N ASN A 130 -7.53 -5.86 -9.29
CA ASN A 130 -7.30 -7.19 -8.74
C ASN A 130 -5.82 -7.56 -8.81
N VAL A 131 -5.43 -8.58 -8.05
CA VAL A 131 -4.02 -9.02 -7.94
C VAL A 131 -3.42 -9.36 -9.31
N ARG A 132 -4.21 -9.92 -10.23
CA ARG A 132 -3.76 -10.22 -11.60
C ARG A 132 -3.44 -8.95 -12.38
N ILE A 133 -4.27 -7.91 -12.29
CA ILE A 133 -4.03 -6.60 -12.90
C ILE A 133 -2.76 -5.99 -12.33
N ILE A 134 -2.57 -6.03 -11.01
CA ILE A 134 -1.37 -5.52 -10.32
C ILE A 134 -0.11 -6.21 -10.83
N ILE A 135 -0.09 -7.55 -10.86
CA ILE A 135 1.07 -8.32 -11.33
C ILE A 135 1.39 -7.99 -12.79
N VAL A 136 0.37 -8.00 -13.67
CA VAL A 136 0.55 -7.67 -15.08
C VAL A 136 1.03 -6.24 -15.25
N LYS A 137 0.51 -5.30 -14.45
CA LYS A 137 0.92 -3.88 -14.49
C LYS A 137 2.39 -3.73 -14.14
N VAL A 138 2.83 -4.34 -13.05
CA VAL A 138 4.24 -4.32 -12.62
C VAL A 138 5.12 -4.90 -13.72
N LEU A 139 4.84 -6.13 -14.19
CA LEU A 139 5.66 -6.80 -15.19
C LEU A 139 5.71 -6.05 -16.53
N SER A 140 4.56 -5.60 -17.03
CA SER A 140 4.48 -4.83 -18.28
C SER A 140 5.17 -3.47 -18.20
N SER A 141 5.11 -2.80 -17.04
CA SER A 141 5.82 -1.54 -16.78
C SER A 141 7.33 -1.75 -16.73
N LEU A 142 7.80 -2.75 -15.99
CA LEU A 142 9.24 -3.06 -15.91
C LEU A 142 9.80 -3.45 -17.29
N ALA A 143 9.04 -4.22 -18.08
CA ALA A 143 9.41 -4.50 -19.46
C ALA A 143 9.54 -3.21 -20.29
N MET A 144 8.61 -2.25 -20.16
CA MET A 144 8.73 -0.97 -20.87
C MET A 144 9.99 -0.21 -20.53
N VAL A 145 10.32 -0.09 -19.24
CA VAL A 145 11.54 0.59 -18.80
C VAL A 145 12.78 -0.11 -19.34
N LEU A 146 12.80 -1.45 -19.30
CA LEU A 146 13.91 -2.24 -19.84
C LEU A 146 14.12 -2.01 -21.34
N GLY A 147 13.04 -1.78 -22.09
CA GLY A 147 13.07 -1.46 -23.51
C GLY A 147 13.40 0.00 -23.83
N GLY A 148 13.62 0.86 -22.82
CA GLY A 148 13.83 2.30 -23.01
C GLY A 148 12.53 3.08 -23.28
N GLY A 149 11.37 2.53 -22.93
CA GLY A 149 10.08 3.19 -23.12
C GLY A 149 9.89 4.39 -22.21
N ALA A 150 9.32 5.47 -22.75
CA ALA A 150 8.97 6.68 -22.00
C ALA A 150 7.73 6.46 -21.11
N VAL A 151 7.92 5.73 -20.01
CA VAL A 151 6.88 5.38 -19.04
C VAL A 151 7.30 5.87 -17.65
N GLY A 152 6.38 6.52 -16.95
CA GLY A 152 6.57 6.92 -15.55
C GLY A 152 6.03 5.88 -14.57
N ARG A 153 6.60 5.82 -13.37
CA ARG A 153 6.12 4.93 -12.29
C ARG A 153 4.86 5.42 -11.58
N GLU A 154 4.48 6.70 -11.73
CA GLU A 154 3.40 7.34 -10.96
C GLU A 154 2.04 6.67 -11.18
N GLY A 155 1.65 6.47 -12.44
CA GLY A 155 0.39 5.82 -12.80
C GLY A 155 0.26 4.38 -12.28
N PRO A 156 1.23 3.50 -12.59
CA PRO A 156 1.27 2.15 -12.03
C PRO A 156 1.22 2.11 -10.50
N THR A 157 1.96 2.99 -9.82
CA THR A 157 1.96 3.04 -8.34
C THR A 157 0.58 3.36 -7.78
N LEU A 158 -0.14 4.31 -8.39
CA LEU A 158 -1.52 4.64 -8.00
C LEU A 158 -2.47 3.46 -8.21
N GLN A 159 -2.39 2.76 -9.34
CA GLN A 159 -3.24 1.60 -9.63
C GLN A 159 -2.92 0.38 -8.75
N ILE A 160 -1.68 0.26 -8.26
CA ILE A 160 -1.28 -0.75 -7.27
C ILE A 160 -1.82 -0.39 -5.88
N ALA A 161 -1.97 0.91 -5.61
CA ALA A 161 -2.36 1.42 -4.30
C ALA A 161 -3.88 1.46 -4.05
N GLY A 162 -4.68 1.50 -5.11
CA GLY A 162 -6.14 1.42 -5.03
C GLY A 162 -6.65 0.00 -4.86
#